data_AF-A0AAV9MPE4-F1
#
_entry.id   AF-A0AAV9MPE4-F1
#
_cell.length_a   1.000
_cell.length_b   1.000
_cell.length_c   1.000
_cell.angle_alpha   90.00
_cell.angle_beta   90.00
_cell.angle_gamma   90.00
#
_symmetry.space_group_name_H-M   'P 1'
#
loop_
_entity.id
_entity.type
_entity.pdbx_description
1 polymer ?
#
loop_
_entity_poly.entity_id
_entity_poly.type
_entity_poly.pdbx_seq_one_letter_code
_entity_poly.pdbx_strand_id
1 'polypeptide(L)'
;MSSSNFPSKASRLSENYGLENFNEMRKKYKEMISTLPKQESVHPIFDSCQYEGFWYNLSFLESALCVQQNFKAQPSDIFLCSAPKTGTTWLKALTFSIMTRHDDFTNNPLLNKLHNCKIIYICREPKDTFVSWWHFTQKIKASTKVSLVTLIQAFKWFCQGKSAYGPYWDHVFGYWKASVERPERVFFFKYEDLKEDTLGYVKKLADFMDKPFSKEEEERGVPQEINYLTKDMAKFIDHITLEKFKSSGLTFASSVK
;
A
#
# COMPACT_ATOMS: atom_id res chain seq x y z
N MET A 1 -36.69 -6.22 1.83
CA MET A 1 -35.26 -6.61 1.99
C MET A 1 -34.75 -7.09 0.65
N SER A 2 -34.22 -6.21 -0.20
CA SER A 2 -33.55 -6.63 -1.43
C SER A 2 -32.06 -6.81 -1.14
N SER A 3 -31.60 -8.04 -1.12
CA SER A 3 -30.18 -8.37 -1.05
C SER A 3 -29.50 -7.86 -2.33
N SER A 4 -28.69 -6.81 -2.21
CA SER A 4 -27.80 -6.37 -3.28
C SER A 4 -26.72 -7.44 -3.48
N ASN A 5 -26.94 -8.31 -4.47
CA ASN A 5 -25.94 -9.26 -4.94
C ASN A 5 -24.84 -8.48 -5.66
N PHE A 6 -23.78 -8.14 -4.94
CA PHE A 6 -22.56 -7.64 -5.56
C PHE A 6 -21.96 -8.75 -6.44
N PRO A 7 -21.73 -8.51 -7.74
CA PRO A 7 -21.09 -9.50 -8.59
C PRO A 7 -19.69 -9.83 -8.07
N SER A 8 -19.35 -11.12 -8.14
CA SER A 8 -18.02 -11.65 -7.81
C SER A 8 -16.91 -10.89 -8.55
N LYS A 9 -15.68 -10.89 -8.02
CA LYS A 9 -14.53 -10.25 -8.68
C LYS A 9 -14.29 -10.75 -10.11
N ALA A 10 -14.62 -12.01 -10.40
CA ALA A 10 -14.48 -12.61 -11.73
C ALA A 10 -15.53 -12.04 -12.72
N SER A 11 -16.78 -11.85 -12.27
CA SER A 11 -17.86 -11.34 -13.13
C SER A 11 -17.63 -9.90 -13.62
N ARG A 12 -16.97 -9.04 -12.84
CA ARG A 12 -16.67 -7.66 -13.26
C ARG A 12 -15.58 -7.58 -14.34
N LEU A 13 -14.66 -8.54 -14.36
CA LEU A 13 -13.64 -8.63 -15.40
C LEU A 13 -14.20 -9.27 -16.67
N SER A 14 -15.14 -10.23 -16.55
CA SER A 14 -15.80 -10.82 -17.71
C SER A 14 -16.76 -9.87 -18.43
N GLU A 15 -17.42 -8.96 -17.71
CA GLU A 15 -18.32 -7.96 -18.33
C GLU A 15 -17.58 -6.98 -19.25
N ASN A 16 -16.34 -6.61 -18.91
CA ASN A 16 -15.56 -5.63 -19.68
C ASN A 16 -14.86 -6.22 -20.92
N TYR A 17 -14.65 -7.54 -20.98
CA TYR A 17 -13.83 -8.17 -22.03
C TYR A 17 -14.49 -9.36 -22.74
N GLY A 18 -15.61 -9.89 -22.22
CA GLY A 18 -16.17 -11.18 -22.64
C GLY A 18 -15.42 -12.36 -22.00
N LEU A 19 -16.14 -13.37 -21.53
CA LEU A 19 -15.57 -14.51 -20.78
C LEU A 19 -14.58 -15.35 -21.61
N GLU A 20 -14.83 -15.50 -22.91
CA GLU A 20 -13.96 -16.23 -23.84
C GLU A 20 -12.61 -15.53 -24.03
N ASN A 21 -12.64 -14.21 -24.26
CA ASN A 21 -11.44 -13.37 -24.40
C ASN A 21 -10.60 -13.36 -23.11
N PHE A 22 -11.25 -13.35 -21.94
CA PHE A 22 -10.57 -13.44 -20.64
C PHE A 22 -9.82 -14.78 -20.47
N ASN A 23 -10.42 -15.90 -20.88
CA ASN A 23 -9.79 -17.21 -20.79
C ASN A 23 -8.61 -17.35 -21.75
N GLU A 24 -8.74 -16.84 -22.98
CA GLU A 24 -7.66 -16.82 -23.96
C GLU A 24 -6.48 -15.94 -23.50
N MET A 25 -6.78 -14.74 -23.01
CA MET A 25 -5.81 -13.84 -22.40
C MET A 25 -5.06 -14.51 -21.25
N ARG A 26 -5.77 -15.18 -20.34
CA ARG A 26 -5.15 -15.89 -19.21
C ARG A 26 -4.28 -17.04 -19.68
N LYS A 27 -4.69 -17.78 -20.73
CA LYS A 27 -3.87 -18.84 -21.33
C LYS A 27 -2.56 -18.27 -21.86
N LYS A 28 -2.62 -17.14 -22.60
CA LYS A 28 -1.44 -16.43 -23.09
C LYS A 28 -0.51 -15.99 -21.97
N TYR A 29 -1.04 -15.45 -20.87
CA TYR A 29 -0.21 -15.07 -19.71
C TYR A 29 0.48 -16.28 -19.08
N LYS A 30 -0.24 -17.39 -18.89
CA LYS A 30 0.35 -18.62 -18.34
C LYS A 30 1.47 -19.17 -19.22
N GLU A 31 1.28 -19.15 -20.54
CA GLU A 31 2.30 -19.57 -21.50
C GLU A 31 3.54 -18.69 -21.40
N MET A 32 3.39 -17.36 -21.38
CA MET A 32 4.51 -16.44 -21.18
C MET A 32 5.22 -16.65 -19.84
N ILE A 33 4.48 -16.71 -18.74
CA ILE A 33 5.02 -16.94 -17.38
C ILE A 33 5.75 -18.27 -17.29
N SER A 34 5.33 -19.28 -18.06
CA SER A 34 5.97 -20.59 -18.07
C SER A 34 7.43 -20.55 -18.53
N THR A 35 7.79 -19.58 -19.37
CA THR A 35 9.13 -19.37 -19.95
C THR A 35 10.06 -18.52 -19.09
N LEU A 36 9.53 -17.83 -18.07
CA LEU A 36 10.30 -16.92 -17.25
C LEU A 36 11.21 -17.67 -16.26
N PRO A 37 12.34 -17.09 -15.83
CA PRO A 37 13.17 -17.66 -14.77
C PRO A 37 12.35 -17.82 -13.49
N LYS A 38 12.36 -19.02 -12.90
CA LYS A 38 11.59 -19.35 -11.69
C LYS A 38 12.51 -19.63 -10.51
N GLN A 39 11.98 -19.34 -9.33
CA GLN A 39 12.49 -19.85 -8.07
C GLN A 39 11.38 -20.67 -7.43
N GLU A 40 11.57 -21.99 -7.48
CA GLU A 40 10.69 -22.95 -6.83
C GLU A 40 10.80 -22.80 -5.31
N SER A 41 9.64 -22.89 -4.67
CA SER A 41 9.52 -22.86 -3.22
C SER A 41 9.01 -24.19 -2.72
N VAL A 42 9.13 -24.41 -1.41
CA VAL A 42 8.59 -25.62 -0.75
C VAL A 42 7.05 -25.70 -0.87
N HIS A 43 6.38 -24.62 -1.28
CA HIS A 43 4.95 -24.64 -1.60
C HIS A 43 4.61 -23.69 -2.77
N PRO A 44 3.70 -24.08 -3.68
CA PRO A 44 3.40 -23.33 -4.91
C PRO A 44 2.95 -21.88 -4.72
N ILE A 45 2.26 -21.58 -3.60
CA ILE A 45 1.86 -20.20 -3.28
C ILE A 45 3.05 -19.25 -3.04
N PHE A 46 4.27 -19.78 -2.87
CA PHE A 46 5.48 -18.99 -2.73
C PHE A 46 6.37 -19.05 -3.97
N ASP A 47 5.99 -19.84 -4.98
CA ASP A 47 6.70 -19.85 -6.25
C ASP A 47 6.75 -18.43 -6.82
N SER A 48 7.93 -18.08 -7.29
CA SER A 48 8.19 -16.77 -7.84
C SER A 48 8.89 -16.89 -9.18
N CYS A 49 8.66 -15.89 -10.01
CA CYS A 49 9.31 -15.78 -11.31
C CYS A 49 9.81 -14.36 -11.53
N GLN A 50 10.86 -14.24 -12.34
CA GLN A 50 11.46 -12.97 -12.66
C GLN A 50 10.83 -12.41 -13.94
N TYR A 51 10.31 -11.19 -13.87
CA TYR A 51 9.76 -10.43 -15.00
C TYR A 51 10.30 -9.00 -14.94
N GLU A 52 10.85 -8.51 -16.06
CA GLU A 52 11.44 -7.16 -16.16
C GLU A 52 12.42 -6.80 -15.02
N GLY A 53 13.20 -7.78 -14.55
CA GLY A 53 14.17 -7.60 -13.47
C GLY A 53 13.62 -7.77 -12.05
N PHE A 54 12.30 -7.83 -11.87
CA PHE A 54 11.65 -7.98 -10.56
C PHE A 54 11.05 -9.37 -10.32
N TRP A 55 10.95 -9.77 -9.06
CA TRP A 55 10.41 -11.07 -8.65
C TRP A 55 8.94 -10.98 -8.27
N TYR A 56 8.09 -11.78 -8.92
CA TYR A 56 6.66 -11.81 -8.68
C TYR A 56 6.20 -13.18 -8.22
N ASN A 57 5.21 -13.22 -7.33
CA ASN A 57 4.41 -14.42 -7.19
C ASN A 57 3.62 -14.66 -8.49
N LEU A 58 3.49 -15.92 -8.90
CA LEU A 58 2.81 -16.29 -10.14
C LEU A 58 1.42 -15.66 -10.29
N SER A 59 0.60 -15.70 -9.21
CA SER A 59 -0.76 -15.15 -9.25
C SER A 59 -0.77 -13.61 -9.38
N PHE A 60 0.23 -12.94 -8.81
CA PHE A 60 0.37 -11.49 -8.92
C PHE A 60 0.93 -11.07 -10.27
N LEU A 61 1.78 -11.87 -10.91
CA LEU A 61 2.27 -11.57 -12.26
C LEU A 61 1.15 -11.64 -13.30
N GLU A 62 0.30 -12.69 -13.27
CA GLU A 62 -0.90 -12.74 -14.14
C GLU A 62 -1.73 -11.45 -14.03
N SER A 63 -1.89 -10.96 -12.79
CA SER A 63 -2.64 -9.73 -12.51
C SER A 63 -1.92 -8.48 -13.01
N ALA A 64 -0.60 -8.39 -12.81
CA ALA A 64 0.22 -7.26 -13.25
C ALA A 64 0.21 -7.11 -14.77
N LEU A 65 0.34 -8.23 -15.50
CA LEU A 65 0.26 -8.26 -16.96
C LEU A 65 -1.11 -7.81 -17.48
N CYS A 66 -2.18 -8.27 -16.82
CA CYS A 66 -3.53 -7.84 -17.14
C CYS A 66 -3.68 -6.31 -16.98
N VAL A 67 -3.23 -5.76 -15.86
CA VAL A 67 -3.26 -4.31 -15.62
C VAL A 67 -2.39 -3.58 -16.65
N GLN A 68 -1.16 -4.03 -16.91
CA GLN A 68 -0.25 -3.39 -17.87
C GLN A 68 -0.84 -3.28 -19.28
N GLN A 69 -1.60 -4.29 -19.72
CA GLN A 69 -2.16 -4.33 -21.08
C GLN A 69 -3.50 -3.60 -21.21
N ASN A 70 -4.29 -3.54 -20.14
CA ASN A 70 -5.71 -3.20 -20.24
C ASN A 70 -6.12 -1.98 -19.40
N PHE A 71 -5.34 -1.60 -18.40
CA PHE A 71 -5.68 -0.48 -17.54
C PHE A 71 -5.44 0.86 -18.24
N LYS A 72 -6.49 1.68 -18.32
CA LYS A 72 -6.44 3.03 -18.89
C LYS A 72 -6.56 4.06 -17.78
N ALA A 73 -5.41 4.57 -17.33
CA ALA A 73 -5.35 5.63 -16.33
C ALA A 73 -6.12 6.87 -16.80
N GLN A 74 -6.89 7.46 -15.90
CA GLN A 74 -7.50 8.77 -16.12
C GLN A 74 -6.57 9.87 -15.60
N PRO A 75 -6.65 11.09 -16.17
CA PRO A 75 -5.90 12.23 -15.63
C PRO A 75 -6.23 12.54 -14.17
N SER A 76 -7.37 12.08 -13.66
CA SER A 76 -7.78 12.29 -12.27
C SER A 76 -7.31 11.19 -11.30
N ASP A 77 -6.63 10.15 -11.78
CA ASP A 77 -6.24 9.03 -10.94
C ASP A 77 -5.10 9.39 -9.98
N ILE A 78 -5.18 8.88 -8.75
CA ILE A 78 -4.09 8.90 -7.77
C ILE A 78 -3.66 7.46 -7.50
N PHE A 79 -2.40 7.15 -7.81
CA PHE A 79 -1.79 5.86 -7.56
C PHE A 79 -1.07 5.87 -6.22
N LEU A 80 -1.53 5.02 -5.31
CA LEU A 80 -0.83 4.77 -4.04
C LEU A 80 0.13 3.60 -4.23
N CYS A 81 1.42 3.90 -4.26
CA CYS A 81 2.48 2.95 -4.53
C CYS A 81 3.35 2.74 -3.30
N SER A 82 3.83 1.51 -3.12
CA SER A 82 4.71 1.14 -2.02
C SER A 82 5.25 -0.26 -2.27
N ALA A 83 6.49 -0.51 -1.88
CA ALA A 83 6.90 -1.89 -1.62
C ALA A 83 6.06 -2.47 -0.47
N PRO A 84 5.83 -3.79 -0.41
CA PRO A 84 5.11 -4.38 0.70
C PRO A 84 5.71 -3.98 2.05
N LYS A 85 4.85 -3.68 3.02
CA LYS A 85 5.19 -3.45 4.44
C LYS A 85 5.89 -2.11 4.75
N THR A 86 5.85 -1.15 3.84
CA THR A 86 6.40 0.20 4.06
C THR A 86 5.37 1.23 4.54
N GLY A 87 4.15 0.81 4.92
CA GLY A 87 3.11 1.73 5.45
C GLY A 87 1.89 1.92 4.55
N THR A 88 1.68 1.06 3.55
CA THR A 88 0.57 1.12 2.59
C THR A 88 -0.81 1.29 3.23
N THR A 89 -1.08 0.61 4.36
CA THR A 89 -2.36 0.74 5.07
C THR A 89 -2.59 2.16 5.57
N TRP A 90 -1.55 2.77 6.14
CA TRP A 90 -1.63 4.13 6.67
C TRP A 90 -1.75 5.15 5.52
N LEU A 91 -0.97 4.97 4.44
CA LEU A 91 -1.09 5.81 3.25
C LEU A 91 -2.50 5.77 2.64
N LYS A 92 -3.10 4.59 2.48
CA LYS A 92 -4.47 4.43 1.98
C LYS A 92 -5.47 5.20 2.83
N ALA A 93 -5.32 5.10 4.14
CA ALA A 93 -6.19 5.79 5.08
C ALA A 93 -6.12 7.30 4.96
N LEU A 94 -4.92 7.86 5.05
CA LEU A 94 -4.70 9.31 5.00
C LEU A 94 -5.20 9.86 3.66
N THR A 95 -4.85 9.20 2.56
CA THR A 95 -5.31 9.60 1.22
C THR A 95 -6.83 9.60 1.15
N PHE A 96 -7.48 8.51 1.60
CA PHE A 96 -8.94 8.42 1.58
C PHE A 96 -9.57 9.52 2.43
N SER A 97 -9.15 9.66 3.69
CA SER A 97 -9.69 10.68 4.61
C SER A 97 -9.52 12.10 4.07
N ILE A 98 -8.38 12.43 3.47
CA ILE A 98 -8.15 13.75 2.87
C ILE A 98 -9.09 13.99 1.68
N MET A 99 -9.25 12.98 0.81
CA MET A 99 -10.05 13.10 -0.41
C MET A 99 -11.55 13.17 -0.14
N THR A 100 -12.02 12.54 0.94
CA THR A 100 -13.45 12.45 1.28
C THR A 100 -13.89 13.41 2.39
N ARG A 101 -13.01 14.29 2.90
CA ARG A 101 -13.30 15.10 4.10
C ARG A 101 -14.46 16.10 3.97
N HIS A 102 -14.78 16.50 2.75
CA HIS A 102 -15.89 17.42 2.45
C HIS A 102 -17.10 16.71 1.85
N ASP A 103 -17.04 15.39 1.78
CA ASP A 103 -17.99 14.60 1.04
C ASP A 103 -19.20 14.29 1.93
N ASP A 104 -20.39 14.70 1.50
CA ASP A 104 -21.66 14.40 2.16
C ASP A 104 -22.23 13.02 1.76
N PHE A 105 -21.40 12.21 1.09
CA PHE A 105 -21.74 10.93 0.47
C PHE A 105 -22.81 11.01 -0.64
N THR A 106 -23.20 12.21 -1.10
CA THR A 106 -24.16 12.39 -2.20
C THR A 106 -23.48 12.58 -3.57
N ASN A 107 -22.24 13.08 -3.58
CA ASN A 107 -21.37 13.16 -4.75
C ASN A 107 -20.13 12.30 -4.53
N ASN A 108 -19.69 11.53 -5.51
CA ASN A 108 -18.50 10.69 -5.35
C ASN A 108 -17.23 11.57 -5.53
N PRO A 109 -16.31 11.64 -4.56
CA PRO A 109 -15.18 12.57 -4.60
C PRO A 109 -14.15 12.17 -5.66
N LEU A 110 -14.23 10.93 -6.18
CA LEU A 110 -13.50 10.45 -7.35
C LEU A 110 -14.00 11.06 -8.68
N LEU A 111 -15.10 11.80 -8.69
CA LEU A 111 -15.63 12.52 -9.86
C LEU A 111 -15.11 13.95 -9.99
N ASN A 112 -14.45 14.47 -8.95
CA ASN A 112 -13.79 15.77 -9.03
C ASN A 112 -12.61 15.68 -9.99
N LYS A 113 -12.55 16.59 -10.96
CA LYS A 113 -11.50 16.64 -11.98
C LYS A 113 -10.17 17.02 -11.34
N LEU A 114 -9.40 16.02 -10.92
CA LEU A 114 -7.97 16.16 -10.72
C LEU A 114 -7.29 16.26 -12.09
N HIS A 115 -6.26 17.10 -12.19
CA HIS A 115 -5.53 17.32 -13.42
C HIS A 115 -4.19 16.61 -13.35
N ASN A 116 -3.93 15.75 -14.35
CA ASN A 116 -2.76 14.88 -14.47
C ASN A 116 -2.66 13.82 -13.37
N CYS A 117 -2.54 12.56 -13.80
CA CYS A 117 -2.41 11.42 -12.90
C CYS A 117 -1.23 11.61 -11.93
N LYS A 118 -1.46 11.36 -10.65
CA LYS A 118 -0.47 11.54 -9.57
C LYS A 118 -0.09 10.20 -8.96
N ILE A 119 1.17 10.10 -8.52
CA ILE A 119 1.73 8.93 -7.85
C ILE A 119 2.20 9.36 -6.47
N ILE A 120 1.76 8.64 -5.44
CA ILE A 120 2.21 8.83 -4.07
C ILE A 120 2.93 7.56 -3.64
N TYR A 121 4.22 7.68 -3.34
CA TYR A 121 5.08 6.56 -2.97
C TYR A 121 5.60 6.69 -1.54
N ILE A 122 5.38 5.64 -0.73
CA ILE A 122 5.95 5.53 0.62
C ILE A 122 7.00 4.42 0.69
N CYS A 123 8.21 4.78 1.12
CA CYS A 123 9.27 3.82 1.43
C CYS A 123 9.49 3.72 2.94
N ARG A 124 10.26 2.72 3.37
CA ARG A 124 10.61 2.51 4.78
C ARG A 124 12.05 2.02 4.89
N GLU A 125 12.66 2.16 6.06
CA GLU A 125 13.97 1.58 6.31
C GLU A 125 14.00 0.06 5.95
N PRO A 126 14.99 -0.43 5.17
CA PRO A 126 15.00 -1.80 4.66
C PRO A 126 14.98 -2.92 5.73
N LYS A 127 15.68 -2.75 6.86
CA LYS A 127 15.73 -3.77 7.94
C LYS A 127 14.35 -3.90 8.58
N ASP A 128 13.73 -2.77 8.90
CA ASP A 128 12.37 -2.70 9.43
C ASP A 128 11.34 -3.31 8.46
N THR A 129 11.51 -3.03 7.16
CA THR A 129 10.68 -3.58 6.09
C THR A 129 10.81 -5.11 6.03
N PHE A 130 12.04 -5.63 6.07
CA PHE A 130 12.31 -7.07 6.08
C PHE A 130 11.68 -7.76 7.30
N VAL A 131 11.87 -7.21 8.51
CA VAL A 131 11.30 -7.79 9.74
C VAL A 131 9.77 -7.80 9.68
N SER A 132 9.15 -6.69 9.24
CA SER A 132 7.69 -6.61 9.08
C SER A 132 7.17 -7.60 8.04
N TRP A 133 7.88 -7.77 6.92
CA TRP A 133 7.57 -8.76 5.89
C TRP A 133 7.71 -10.18 6.41
N TRP A 134 8.80 -10.50 7.10
CA TRP A 134 9.00 -11.80 7.72
C TRP A 134 7.82 -12.18 8.63
N HIS A 135 7.47 -11.34 9.61
CA HIS A 135 6.34 -11.62 10.50
C HIS A 135 5.00 -11.71 9.76
N PHE A 136 4.79 -10.89 8.72
CA PHE A 136 3.59 -10.99 7.89
C PHE A 136 3.51 -12.34 7.16
N THR A 137 4.62 -12.81 6.57
CA THR A 137 4.65 -14.13 5.95
C THR A 137 4.41 -15.23 6.99
N GLN A 138 4.99 -15.15 8.19
CA GLN A 138 4.73 -16.13 9.27
C GLN A 138 3.24 -16.22 9.64
N LYS A 139 2.50 -15.12 9.63
CA LYS A 139 1.05 -15.13 9.88
C LYS A 139 0.27 -15.84 8.77
N ILE A 140 0.66 -15.64 7.51
CA ILE A 140 0.10 -16.39 6.36
C ILE A 140 0.46 -17.89 6.45
N LYS A 141 1.63 -18.23 7.02
CA LYS A 141 2.04 -19.62 7.27
C LYS A 141 1.13 -20.33 8.27
N ALA A 142 0.73 -19.64 9.35
CA ALA A 142 -0.17 -20.20 10.36
C ALA A 142 -1.52 -20.64 9.78
N SER A 143 -2.00 -19.95 8.73
CA SER A 143 -3.23 -20.33 8.03
C SER A 143 -3.05 -21.43 6.98
N THR A 144 -1.81 -21.79 6.60
CA THR A 144 -1.51 -22.72 5.49
C THR A 144 -0.80 -24.02 5.91
N LYS A 145 -0.39 -24.17 7.18
CA LYS A 145 0.22 -25.40 7.77
C LYS A 145 1.49 -25.93 7.07
N VAL A 146 2.23 -25.11 6.32
CA VAL A 146 3.50 -25.52 5.69
C VAL A 146 4.69 -24.79 6.30
N SER A 147 5.77 -25.54 6.61
CA SER A 147 7.05 -24.99 7.07
C SER A 147 7.91 -24.61 5.86
N LEU A 148 8.13 -23.30 5.66
CA LEU A 148 8.44 -22.80 4.32
C LEU A 148 9.85 -22.26 4.12
N VAL A 149 10.43 -21.56 5.10
CA VAL A 149 11.73 -20.87 4.96
C VAL A 149 12.21 -20.49 6.35
N THR A 150 13.50 -20.62 6.69
CA THR A 150 14.08 -20.07 7.93
C THR A 150 14.25 -18.55 7.83
N LEU A 151 14.33 -17.84 8.96
CA LEU A 151 14.60 -16.40 8.96
C LEU A 151 15.90 -16.07 8.19
N ILE A 152 16.95 -16.88 8.39
CA ILE A 152 18.25 -16.71 7.72
C ILE A 152 18.10 -16.87 6.21
N GLN A 153 17.36 -17.87 5.75
CA GLN A 153 17.16 -18.08 4.32
C GLN A 153 16.32 -16.96 3.69
N ALA A 154 15.28 -16.51 4.39
CA ALA A 154 14.47 -15.38 3.96
C ALA A 154 15.28 -14.08 3.89
N PHE A 155 16.18 -13.85 4.85
CA PHE A 155 17.11 -12.72 4.85
C PHE A 155 18.06 -12.78 3.65
N LYS A 156 18.66 -13.94 3.37
CA LYS A 156 19.53 -14.13 2.20
C LYS A 156 18.80 -13.80 0.90
N TRP A 157 17.57 -14.29 0.72
CA TRP A 157 16.76 -13.97 -0.45
C TRP A 157 16.44 -12.48 -0.55
N PHE A 158 16.07 -11.83 0.55
CA PHE A 158 15.84 -10.39 0.58
C PHE A 158 17.08 -9.60 0.13
N CYS A 159 18.26 -9.92 0.68
CA CYS A 159 19.53 -9.30 0.30
C CYS A 159 19.92 -9.54 -1.16
N GLN A 160 19.59 -10.72 -1.71
CA GLN A 160 19.81 -11.06 -3.11
C GLN A 160 18.75 -10.46 -4.04
N GLY A 161 17.77 -9.73 -3.51
CA GLY A 161 16.66 -9.15 -4.26
C GLY A 161 15.58 -10.15 -4.68
N LYS A 162 15.68 -11.42 -4.26
CA LYS A 162 14.75 -12.52 -4.60
C LYS A 162 13.56 -12.59 -3.63
N SER A 163 12.92 -11.45 -3.39
CA SER A 163 11.73 -11.32 -2.54
C SER A 163 10.56 -10.81 -3.37
N ALA A 164 9.32 -10.92 -2.86
CA ALA A 164 8.15 -10.44 -3.60
C ALA A 164 8.27 -8.94 -3.94
N TYR A 165 8.16 -8.62 -5.23
CA TYR A 165 8.42 -7.31 -5.85
C TYR A 165 9.85 -6.78 -5.66
N GLY A 166 10.79 -7.66 -5.30
CA GLY A 166 12.21 -7.34 -5.17
C GLY A 166 12.93 -7.32 -6.53
N PRO A 167 14.11 -6.68 -6.61
CA PRO A 167 14.89 -6.19 -5.47
C PRO A 167 14.32 -4.92 -4.82
N TYR A 168 14.31 -4.88 -3.49
CA TYR A 168 13.71 -3.77 -2.73
C TYR A 168 14.34 -2.42 -3.05
N TRP A 169 15.67 -2.39 -3.17
CA TRP A 169 16.42 -1.17 -3.44
C TRP A 169 16.08 -0.59 -4.82
N ASP A 170 16.06 -1.41 -5.87
CA ASP A 170 15.66 -1.00 -7.21
C ASP A 170 14.22 -0.49 -7.24
N HIS A 171 13.31 -1.16 -6.53
CA HIS A 171 11.92 -0.71 -6.39
C HIS A 171 11.84 0.69 -5.77
N VAL A 172 12.52 0.92 -4.64
CA VAL A 172 12.53 2.24 -3.99
C VAL A 172 13.22 3.29 -4.86
N PHE A 173 14.36 2.94 -5.46
CA PHE A 173 15.19 3.85 -6.23
C PHE A 173 14.51 4.33 -7.52
N GLY A 174 13.76 3.45 -8.20
CA GLY A 174 12.98 3.82 -9.38
C GLY A 174 11.97 4.93 -9.09
N TYR A 175 11.19 4.80 -8.02
CA TYR A 175 10.24 5.83 -7.60
C TYR A 175 10.90 7.09 -7.08
N TRP A 176 12.04 6.97 -6.38
CA TRP A 176 12.80 8.14 -5.95
C TRP A 176 13.31 8.95 -7.15
N LYS A 177 13.92 8.30 -8.16
CA LYS A 177 14.31 8.97 -9.41
C LYS A 177 13.13 9.66 -10.08
N ALA A 178 12.00 8.97 -10.19
CA ALA A 178 10.79 9.54 -10.79
C ALA A 178 10.29 10.77 -10.03
N SER A 179 10.40 10.81 -8.69
CA SER A 179 10.06 11.99 -7.88
C SER A 179 11.01 13.16 -8.05
N VAL A 180 12.29 12.91 -8.31
CA VAL A 180 13.26 13.97 -8.60
C VAL A 180 13.03 14.53 -10.01
N GLU A 181 12.73 13.67 -10.98
CA GLU A 181 12.47 14.07 -12.37
C GLU A 181 11.13 14.77 -12.57
N ARG A 182 10.09 14.37 -11.82
CA ARG A 182 8.70 14.81 -11.98
C ARG A 182 8.04 15.08 -10.62
N PRO A 183 8.55 16.04 -9.83
CA PRO A 183 8.06 16.31 -8.48
C PRO A 183 6.57 16.73 -8.44
N GLU A 184 6.04 17.26 -9.54
CA GLU A 184 4.62 17.60 -9.70
C GLU A 184 3.72 16.38 -9.93
N ARG A 185 4.29 15.23 -10.29
CA ARG A 185 3.56 13.98 -10.56
C ARG A 185 3.85 12.87 -9.56
N VAL A 186 5.00 12.87 -8.90
CA VAL A 186 5.42 11.80 -8.00
C VAL A 186 5.83 12.37 -6.65
N PHE A 187 5.01 12.13 -5.63
CA PHE A 187 5.31 12.48 -4.24
C PHE A 187 5.94 11.29 -3.52
N PHE A 188 7.22 11.40 -3.21
CA PHE A 188 7.99 10.36 -2.52
C PHE A 188 8.27 10.78 -1.07
N PHE A 189 8.02 9.89 -0.13
CA PHE A 189 8.38 10.11 1.27
C PHE A 189 8.66 8.82 2.04
N LYS A 190 9.25 8.96 3.22
CA LYS A 190 9.59 7.84 4.09
C LYS A 190 8.56 7.67 5.19
N TYR A 191 8.33 6.42 5.59
CA TYR A 191 7.48 6.05 6.70
C TYR A 191 7.95 6.68 8.01
N GLU A 192 9.26 6.77 8.22
CA GLU A 192 9.87 7.38 9.38
C GLU A 192 9.52 8.87 9.47
N ASP A 193 9.63 9.60 8.36
CA ASP A 193 9.30 11.03 8.30
C ASP A 193 7.79 11.24 8.55
N LEU A 194 6.92 10.38 7.99
CA LEU A 194 5.48 10.41 8.27
C LEU A 194 5.18 10.12 9.76
N LYS A 195 5.92 9.20 10.38
CA LYS A 195 5.77 8.85 11.79
C LYS A 195 6.22 9.99 12.70
N GLU A 196 7.28 10.69 12.33
CA GLU A 196 7.83 11.81 13.09
C GLU A 196 6.95 13.06 12.99
N ASP A 197 6.49 13.41 11.79
CA ASP A 197 5.65 14.58 11.52
C ASP A 197 4.39 14.19 10.73
N THR A 198 3.48 13.47 11.38
CA THR A 198 2.24 13.02 10.72
C THR A 198 1.41 14.21 10.22
N LEU A 199 1.29 15.27 11.01
CA LEU A 199 0.48 16.43 10.67
C LEU A 199 1.03 17.18 9.45
N GLY A 200 2.34 17.44 9.41
CA GLY A 200 2.97 18.09 8.27
C GLY A 200 2.86 17.26 7.00
N TYR A 201 2.99 15.93 7.09
CA TYR A 201 2.78 15.07 5.94
C TYR A 201 1.32 14.96 5.49
N VAL A 202 0.35 15.02 6.40
CA VAL A 202 -1.08 15.11 6.05
C VAL A 202 -1.35 16.37 5.23
N LYS A 203 -0.80 17.51 5.64
CA LYS A 203 -0.91 18.77 4.88
C LYS A 203 -0.21 18.68 3.52
N LYS A 204 1.04 18.20 3.48
CA LYS A 204 1.78 18.00 2.21
C LYS A 204 1.06 17.06 1.24
N LEU A 205 0.46 15.98 1.74
CA LEU A 205 -0.35 15.06 0.93
C LEU A 205 -1.59 15.76 0.39
N ALA A 206 -2.29 16.54 1.21
CA ALA A 206 -3.46 17.29 0.81
C ALA A 206 -3.14 18.32 -0.28
N ASP A 207 -2.05 19.07 -0.12
CA ASP A 207 -1.55 20.00 -1.12
C ASP A 207 -1.18 19.27 -2.42
N PHE A 208 -0.43 18.17 -2.31
CA PHE A 208 -0.04 17.37 -3.47
C PHE A 208 -1.25 16.76 -4.20
N MET A 209 -2.36 16.48 -3.52
CA MET A 209 -3.59 15.97 -4.13
C MET A 209 -4.54 17.09 -4.62
N ASP A 210 -4.09 18.34 -4.70
CA ASP A 210 -4.90 19.52 -5.05
C ASP A 210 -6.11 19.71 -4.13
N LYS A 211 -5.96 19.33 -2.86
CA LYS A 211 -6.99 19.42 -1.84
C LYS A 211 -6.42 20.07 -0.57
N PRO A 212 -5.73 21.23 -0.66
CA PRO A 212 -5.13 21.89 0.50
C PRO A 212 -6.19 22.18 1.57
N PHE A 213 -5.77 22.23 2.83
CA PHE A 213 -6.67 22.62 3.91
C PHE A 213 -6.91 24.13 3.90
N SER A 214 -8.16 24.56 4.08
CA SER A 214 -8.46 25.98 4.28
C SER A 214 -7.98 26.46 5.65
N LYS A 215 -7.80 27.77 5.81
CA LYS A 215 -7.41 28.35 7.11
C LYS A 215 -8.42 27.99 8.21
N GLU A 216 -9.70 27.98 7.88
CA GLU A 216 -10.80 27.59 8.77
C GLU A 216 -10.77 26.09 9.12
N GLU A 217 -10.34 25.22 8.20
CA GLU A 217 -10.11 23.80 8.50
C GLU A 217 -8.93 23.62 9.47
N GLU A 218 -7.86 24.38 9.28
CA GLU A 218 -6.69 24.34 10.16
C GLU A 218 -7.00 24.86 11.57
N GLU A 219 -7.72 25.97 11.67
CA GLU A 219 -8.15 26.55 12.94
C GLU A 219 -9.09 25.61 13.72
N ARG A 220 -9.94 24.85 13.00
CA ARG A 220 -10.81 23.82 13.60
C ARG A 220 -10.10 22.51 13.92
N GLY A 221 -8.86 22.32 13.48
CA GLY A 221 -8.10 21.11 13.76
C GLY A 221 -8.44 19.91 12.87
N VAL A 222 -9.08 20.12 11.72
CA VAL A 222 -9.44 19.04 10.76
C VAL A 222 -8.22 18.21 10.33
N PRO A 223 -7.03 18.78 10.05
CA PRO A 223 -5.85 17.98 9.72
C PRO A 223 -5.44 16.99 10.82
N GLN A 224 -5.68 17.34 12.10
CA GLN A 224 -5.37 16.51 13.26
C GLN A 224 -6.37 15.37 13.44
N GLU A 225 -7.61 15.54 13.00
CA GLU A 225 -8.66 14.52 13.01
C GLU A 225 -8.48 13.44 11.94
N ILE A 226 -7.79 13.77 10.84
CA ILE A 226 -7.46 12.81 9.77
C ILE A 226 -6.46 11.73 10.26
N ASN A 227 -5.77 11.99 11.37
CA ASN A 227 -5.05 10.95 12.08
C ASN A 227 -6.05 10.07 12.86
N TYR A 228 -6.00 8.75 12.67
CA TYR A 228 -6.95 7.76 13.22
C TYR A 228 -7.27 7.87 14.71
N LEU A 229 -6.44 8.57 15.48
CA LEU A 229 -6.69 8.96 16.86
C LEU A 229 -6.71 10.49 16.93
N THR A 230 -7.86 11.07 17.25
CA THR A 230 -7.90 12.47 17.66
C THR A 230 -7.04 12.68 18.90
N LYS A 231 -6.63 13.93 19.18
CA LYS A 231 -5.88 14.24 20.41
C LYS A 231 -6.62 13.75 21.67
N ASP A 232 -7.94 13.82 21.68
CA ASP A 232 -8.74 13.36 22.82
C ASP A 232 -8.81 11.84 22.91
N MET A 233 -8.91 11.13 21.79
CA MET A 233 -8.81 9.66 21.76
C MET A 233 -7.44 9.19 22.23
N ALA A 234 -6.36 9.85 21.78
CA ALA A 234 -4.99 9.56 22.21
C ALA A 234 -4.83 9.80 23.72
N LYS A 235 -5.25 10.97 24.23
CA LYS A 235 -5.24 11.29 25.67
C LYS A 235 -6.03 10.29 26.50
N PHE A 236 -7.20 9.86 26.01
CA PHE A 236 -8.04 8.90 26.72
C PHE A 236 -7.38 7.52 26.82
N ILE A 237 -6.75 7.05 25.73
CA ILE A 237 -5.97 5.81 25.73
C ILE A 237 -4.74 5.94 26.64
N ASP A 238 -4.02 7.07 26.58
CA ASP A 238 -2.87 7.34 27.43
C ASP A 238 -3.28 7.33 28.91
N HIS A 239 -4.42 7.92 29.26
CA HIS A 239 -4.99 7.89 30.61
C HIS A 239 -5.31 6.47 31.09
N ILE A 240 -6.03 5.67 30.28
CA ILE A 240 -6.32 4.26 30.62
C ILE A 240 -5.04 3.45 30.78
N THR A 241 -4.04 3.69 29.93
CA THR A 241 -2.75 3.02 29.96
C THR A 241 -2.00 3.34 31.25
N LEU A 242 -1.94 4.62 31.63
CA LEU A 242 -1.34 5.07 32.89
C LEU A 242 -2.03 4.44 34.10
N GLU A 243 -3.37 4.45 34.15
CA GLU A 243 -4.11 3.84 35.26
C GLU A 243 -3.87 2.33 35.39
N LYS A 244 -3.85 1.60 34.26
CA LYS A 244 -3.62 0.14 34.28
C LYS A 244 -2.20 -0.26 34.65
N PHE A 245 -1.20 0.56 34.32
CA PHE A 245 0.21 0.24 34.54
C PHE A 245 0.88 1.05 35.67
N LYS A 246 0.13 1.91 36.36
CA LYS A 246 0.56 2.74 37.51
C LYS A 246 1.44 2.02 38.53
N SER A 247 1.18 0.74 38.77
CA SER A 247 1.86 -0.05 39.82
C SER A 247 2.86 -1.07 39.26
N SER A 248 2.99 -1.20 37.93
CA SER A 248 3.83 -2.24 37.32
C SER A 248 5.25 -1.79 37.00
N GLY A 249 5.53 -0.48 37.08
CA GLY A 249 6.78 0.12 36.63
C GLY A 249 6.94 0.19 35.10
N LEU A 250 5.96 -0.30 34.33
CA LEU A 250 5.93 -0.22 32.88
C LEU A 250 5.40 1.16 32.45
N THR A 251 6.22 1.93 31.74
CA THR A 251 5.83 3.25 31.23
C THR A 251 5.95 3.28 29.71
N PHE A 252 5.05 4.02 29.06
CA PHE A 252 5.09 4.31 27.63
C PHE A 252 5.30 5.82 27.46
N ALA A 253 6.12 6.23 26.50
CA ALA A 253 6.30 7.65 26.21
C ALA A 253 4.98 8.27 25.73
N SER A 254 4.60 9.43 26.29
CA SER A 254 3.38 10.16 25.90
C SER A 254 3.41 10.48 24.41
N SER A 255 2.31 10.14 23.72
CA SER A 255 2.11 10.41 22.29
C SER A 255 1.86 11.89 22.00
N VAL A 256 1.55 12.67 23.04
CA VAL A 256 1.18 14.08 22.96
C VAL A 256 2.23 14.89 23.71
N LYS A 257 3.01 15.68 22.98
CA LYS A 257 3.69 16.87 23.52
C LYS A 257 2.76 18.07 23.40
#